data_AF-A0AAD8LT91-F1
#
_entry.id   AF-A0AAD8LT91-F1
#
_cell.length_a   1.000
_cell.length_b   1.000
_cell.length_c   1.000
_cell.angle_alpha   90.00
_cell.angle_beta   90.00
_cell.angle_gamma   90.00
#
_symmetry.space_group_name_H-M   'P 1'
#
loop_
_entity.id
_entity.type
_entity.pdbx_description
1 polymer ?
#
loop_
_entity_poly.entity_id
_entity_poly.type
_entity_poly.pdbx_seq_one_letter_code
_entity_poly.pdbx_strand_id
1 'polypeptide(L)'
;MSLILFAFVVRVRDGLPLSASTDFEHNRELQERKQQLKTVSKALSLLPERGTVKGKDLNIYFISSEGVSYMTICSSSFSAAMAFCFLEDLRWEFRASYDNTSIGLVSRPYPFLEFDSVIQKIKHHYSYSSFPSLRMNLSAIEEELRVRPSKILTAEDMVMRNGTANGHAQPVSGTAASERMERVTGLGILSLLLNIMCASLNLIRGVHLIEYTLQDGNEGIWNVVAFLLAFFCCLWQCYLYLFFTSVKKLQAFLALAFVFLCNIYLYGLRNIWQLLFHTAVASLSTYQISTRKLQENLDDCGV
;
A
#
# COMPACT_ATOMS: atom_id res chain seq x y z
N MET A 1 -13.89 23.18 -18.33
CA MET A 1 -13.76 22.00 -17.45
C MET A 1 -12.78 21.05 -18.12
N SER A 2 -11.88 20.40 -17.36
CA SER A 2 -10.95 19.43 -17.97
C SER A 2 -11.73 18.20 -18.44
N LEU A 3 -11.53 17.79 -19.69
CA LEU A 3 -12.24 16.66 -20.28
C LEU A 3 -11.61 15.31 -19.90
N ILE A 4 -10.33 15.33 -19.52
CA ILE A 4 -9.56 14.18 -19.05
C ILE A 4 -9.32 14.38 -17.55
N LEU A 5 -9.86 13.50 -16.71
CA LEU A 5 -9.87 13.71 -15.27
C LEU A 5 -8.73 12.97 -14.60
N PHE A 6 -8.47 11.73 -15.03
CA PHE A 6 -7.47 10.87 -14.41
C PHE A 6 -6.80 9.98 -15.45
N ALA A 7 -5.49 9.78 -15.33
CA ALA A 7 -4.73 8.83 -16.13
C ALA A 7 -3.96 7.86 -15.23
N PHE A 8 -3.83 6.62 -15.69
CA PHE A 8 -3.33 5.51 -14.90
C PHE A 8 -2.52 4.57 -15.78
N VAL A 9 -1.29 4.29 -15.38
CA VAL A 9 -0.39 3.35 -16.05
C VAL A 9 -0.21 2.16 -15.13
N VAL A 10 -0.42 0.95 -15.66
CA VAL A 10 -0.50 -0.27 -14.85
C VAL A 10 0.12 -1.45 -15.58
N ARG A 11 0.71 -2.39 -14.84
CA ARG A 11 1.25 -3.62 -15.41
C ARG A 11 0.12 -4.63 -15.64
N VAL A 12 0.05 -5.20 -16.84
CA VAL A 12 -1.08 -6.06 -17.28
C VAL A 12 -1.16 -7.37 -16.49
N ARG A 13 -0.01 -7.96 -16.14
CA ARG A 13 0.04 -9.32 -15.56
C ARG A 13 -0.62 -9.43 -14.19
N ASP A 14 -0.52 -8.38 -13.38
CA ASP A 14 -0.88 -8.38 -11.95
C ASP A 14 -1.70 -7.15 -11.55
N GLY A 15 -1.92 -6.20 -12.46
CA GLY A 15 -2.59 -4.94 -12.16
C GLY A 15 -1.75 -4.01 -11.26
N LEU A 16 -0.42 -4.19 -11.19
CA LEU A 16 0.45 -3.35 -10.35
C LEU A 16 0.45 -1.90 -10.86
N PRO A 17 0.05 -0.90 -10.05
CA PRO A 17 0.12 0.51 -10.44
C PRO A 17 1.56 0.92 -10.71
N LEU A 18 1.83 1.44 -11.91
CA LEU A 18 3.16 1.90 -12.32
C LEU A 18 3.31 3.41 -12.13
N SER A 19 2.31 4.16 -12.58
CA SER A 19 2.22 5.61 -12.41
C SER A 19 0.77 6.07 -12.53
N ALA A 20 0.47 7.28 -12.06
CA ALA A 20 -0.85 7.88 -12.15
C ALA A 20 -0.77 9.40 -12.16
N SER A 21 -1.75 10.05 -12.77
CA SER A 21 -1.89 11.51 -12.65
C SER A 21 -2.27 11.91 -11.24
N THR A 22 -1.60 12.91 -10.66
CA THR A 22 -2.13 13.59 -9.46
C THR A 22 -3.38 14.38 -9.82
N ASP A 23 -4.44 14.24 -9.01
CA ASP A 23 -5.67 15.01 -9.14
C ASP A 23 -6.13 15.57 -7.78
N PHE A 24 -6.66 16.79 -7.82
CA PHE A 24 -7.19 17.50 -6.64
C PHE A 24 -8.73 17.55 -6.65
N GLU A 25 -9.38 16.92 -7.63
CA GLU A 25 -10.83 16.97 -7.78
C GLU A 25 -11.54 15.99 -6.83
N HIS A 26 -12.34 16.55 -5.91
CA HIS A 26 -13.23 15.79 -5.03
C HIS A 26 -14.61 15.61 -5.70
N ASN A 27 -14.68 14.78 -6.73
CA ASN A 27 -15.94 14.36 -7.35
C ASN A 27 -16.27 12.90 -6.95
N ARG A 28 -17.46 12.67 -6.39
CA ARG A 28 -17.92 11.33 -5.97
C ARG A 28 -17.91 10.31 -7.11
N GLU A 29 -18.44 10.68 -8.28
CA GLU A 29 -18.44 9.81 -9.47
C GLU A 29 -17.02 9.49 -9.92
N LEU A 30 -16.11 10.47 -9.89
CA LEU A 30 -14.70 10.22 -10.22
C LEU A 30 -14.07 9.17 -9.29
N GLN A 31 -14.39 9.20 -7.99
CA GLN A 31 -13.90 8.19 -7.04
C GLN A 31 -14.49 6.79 -7.33
N GLU A 32 -15.78 6.70 -7.63
CA GLU A 32 -16.42 5.45 -8.05
C GLU A 32 -15.77 4.88 -9.32
N ARG A 33 -15.51 5.74 -10.30
CA ARG A 33 -14.86 5.35 -11.56
C ARG A 33 -13.41 4.96 -11.37
N LYS A 34 -12.66 5.61 -10.46
CA LYS A 34 -11.32 5.16 -10.07
C LYS A 34 -11.33 3.79 -9.43
N GLN A 35 -12.33 3.50 -8.59
CA GLN A 35 -12.48 2.18 -7.98
C GLN A 35 -12.76 1.12 -9.07
N GLN A 36 -13.67 1.42 -9.99
CA GLN A 36 -13.94 0.53 -11.13
C GLN A 36 -12.72 0.33 -12.03
N LEU A 37 -11.95 1.38 -12.29
CA LEU A 37 -10.72 1.33 -13.06
C LEU A 37 -9.68 0.41 -12.39
N LYS A 38 -9.55 0.43 -11.06
CA LYS A 38 -8.70 -0.52 -10.31
C LYS A 38 -9.19 -1.96 -10.40
N THR A 39 -10.50 -2.18 -10.44
CA THR A 39 -11.06 -3.54 -10.65
C THR A 39 -10.72 -4.03 -12.05
N VAL A 40 -10.92 -3.19 -13.07
CA VAL A 40 -10.56 -3.50 -14.46
C VAL A 40 -9.07 -3.77 -14.59
N SER A 41 -8.21 -3.01 -13.91
CA SER A 41 -6.77 -3.14 -14.02
C SER A 41 -6.25 -4.51 -13.56
N LYS A 42 -6.93 -5.16 -12.60
CA LYS A 42 -6.60 -6.52 -12.15
C LYS A 42 -7.01 -7.62 -13.14
N ALA A 43 -7.98 -7.34 -13.99
CA ALA A 43 -8.49 -8.29 -14.99
C ALA A 43 -7.87 -8.09 -16.39
N LEU A 44 -6.93 -7.14 -16.56
CA LEU A 44 -6.38 -6.75 -17.86
C LEU A 44 -5.75 -7.90 -18.64
N SER A 45 -5.11 -8.86 -17.96
CA SER A 45 -4.51 -10.05 -18.60
C SER A 45 -5.53 -10.90 -19.36
N LEU A 46 -6.81 -10.79 -19.01
CA LEU A 46 -7.90 -11.49 -19.67
C LEU A 46 -8.57 -10.60 -20.73
N LEU A 47 -8.58 -9.28 -20.52
CA LEU A 47 -9.29 -8.33 -21.39
C LEU A 47 -8.59 -8.12 -22.75
N PRO A 48 -9.32 -7.64 -23.78
CA PRO A 48 -8.71 -7.31 -25.07
C PRO A 48 -7.69 -6.18 -24.93
N GLU A 49 -6.82 -6.03 -25.93
CA GLU A 49 -5.80 -4.96 -25.95
C GLU A 49 -6.39 -3.56 -25.89
N ARG A 50 -7.60 -3.33 -26.42
CA ARG A 50 -8.28 -2.04 -26.40
C ARG A 50 -9.70 -2.19 -25.89
N GLY A 51 -10.12 -1.32 -24.98
CA GLY A 51 -11.49 -1.38 -24.44
C GLY A 51 -11.99 -0.07 -23.87
N THR A 52 -13.32 0.00 -23.77
CA THR A 52 -14.06 1.12 -23.21
C THR A 52 -15.03 0.59 -22.17
N VAL A 53 -15.02 1.17 -20.96
CA VAL A 53 -16.05 0.95 -19.96
C VAL A 53 -16.90 2.21 -19.93
N LYS A 54 -18.15 2.13 -20.36
CA LYS A 54 -19.05 3.29 -20.28
C LYS A 54 -19.48 3.55 -18.84
N GLY A 55 -19.63 4.82 -18.49
CA GLY A 55 -20.28 5.24 -17.25
C GLY A 55 -21.45 6.15 -17.56
N LYS A 56 -21.91 6.90 -16.55
CA LYS A 56 -23.00 7.88 -16.72
C LYS A 56 -22.45 9.15 -17.37
N ASP A 57 -21.62 9.88 -16.64
CA ASP A 57 -21.02 11.13 -17.12
C ASP A 57 -19.53 10.95 -17.40
N LEU A 58 -18.92 9.87 -16.90
CA LEU A 58 -17.50 9.54 -17.07
C LEU A 58 -17.27 8.16 -17.69
N ASN A 59 -16.43 8.09 -18.72
CA ASN A 59 -16.02 6.85 -19.37
C ASN A 59 -14.58 6.48 -18.99
N ILE A 60 -14.28 5.17 -18.95
CA ILE A 60 -12.91 4.66 -18.84
C ILE A 60 -12.50 4.13 -20.21
N TYR A 61 -11.32 4.52 -20.67
CA TYR A 61 -10.69 3.96 -21.87
C TYR A 61 -9.36 3.33 -21.49
N PHE A 62 -8.97 2.26 -22.18
CA PHE A 62 -7.65 1.66 -21.99
C PHE A 62 -7.08 1.06 -23.26
N ILE A 63 -5.75 1.07 -23.36
CA ILE A 63 -4.96 0.30 -24.33
C ILE A 63 -3.87 -0.48 -23.59
N SER A 64 -3.67 -1.74 -23.95
CA SER A 64 -2.64 -2.63 -23.41
C SER A 64 -1.67 -2.99 -24.51
N SER A 65 -0.39 -2.82 -24.25
CA SER A 65 0.70 -3.09 -25.19
C SER A 65 1.97 -3.45 -24.41
N GLU A 66 2.67 -4.49 -24.86
CA GLU A 66 3.97 -4.90 -24.29
C GLU A 66 3.95 -5.13 -22.77
N GLY A 67 2.82 -5.64 -22.24
CA GLY A 67 2.66 -5.95 -20.81
C GLY A 67 2.34 -4.75 -19.91
N VAL A 68 2.13 -3.56 -20.50
CA VAL A 68 1.67 -2.34 -19.80
C VAL A 68 0.33 -1.91 -20.37
N SER A 69 -0.56 -1.44 -19.50
CA SER A 69 -1.84 -0.85 -19.87
C SER A 69 -1.89 0.61 -19.46
N TYR A 70 -2.39 1.42 -20.38
CA TYR A 70 -2.56 2.87 -20.25
C TYR A 70 -4.07 3.10 -20.20
N MET A 71 -4.53 3.69 -19.11
CA MET A 71 -5.95 3.87 -18.84
C MET A 71 -6.24 5.34 -18.54
N THR A 72 -7.43 5.80 -18.90
CA THR A 72 -7.87 7.17 -18.63
C THR A 72 -9.35 7.23 -18.25
N ILE A 73 -9.70 8.17 -17.39
CA ILE A 73 -11.09 8.54 -17.06
C ILE A 73 -11.36 9.90 -17.69
N CYS A 74 -12.32 9.94 -18.60
CA CYS A 74 -12.70 11.15 -19.33
C CYS A 74 -14.20 11.43 -19.18
N SER A 75 -14.61 12.68 -19.38
CA SER A 75 -16.01 13.03 -19.56
C SER A 75 -16.61 12.27 -20.75
N SER A 76 -17.87 11.90 -20.67
CA SER A 76 -18.63 11.26 -21.76
C SER A 76 -18.73 12.11 -23.02
N SER A 77 -18.55 13.43 -22.88
CA SER A 77 -18.45 14.38 -24.00
C SER A 77 -17.11 14.32 -24.75
N PHE A 78 -16.08 13.70 -24.16
CA PHE A 78 -14.78 13.51 -24.80
C PHE A 78 -14.86 12.35 -25.80
N SER A 79 -14.52 12.60 -27.07
CA SER A 79 -14.66 11.57 -28.09
C SER A 79 -13.73 10.38 -27.83
N ALA A 80 -14.20 9.17 -28.16
CA ALA A 80 -13.41 7.96 -27.97
C ALA A 80 -12.07 8.04 -28.73
N ALA A 81 -12.08 8.60 -29.95
CA ALA A 81 -10.88 8.76 -30.74
C ALA A 81 -9.85 9.67 -30.05
N MET A 82 -10.28 10.79 -29.46
CA MET A 82 -9.40 11.66 -28.67
C MET A 82 -8.86 10.96 -27.41
N ALA A 83 -9.67 10.13 -26.75
CA ALA A 83 -9.22 9.32 -25.63
C ALA A 83 -8.13 8.33 -26.04
N PHE A 84 -8.30 7.65 -27.18
CA PHE A 84 -7.29 6.72 -27.67
C PHE A 84 -6.02 7.42 -28.20
N CYS A 85 -6.14 8.60 -28.81
CA CYS A 85 -4.97 9.44 -29.14
C CYS A 85 -4.17 9.78 -27.88
N PHE A 86 -4.85 10.23 -26.83
CA PHE A 86 -4.22 10.56 -25.55
C PHE A 86 -3.48 9.36 -24.94
N LEU A 87 -4.11 8.19 -24.96
CA LEU A 87 -3.49 6.96 -24.45
C LEU A 87 -2.29 6.52 -25.28
N GLU A 88 -2.32 6.73 -26.59
CA GLU A 88 -1.20 6.39 -27.48
C GLU A 88 0.00 7.31 -27.23
N ASP A 89 -0.21 8.61 -27.03
CA ASP A 89 0.86 9.55 -26.66
C ASP A 89 1.48 9.18 -25.30
N LEU A 90 0.65 8.79 -24.32
CA LEU A 90 1.14 8.25 -23.04
C LEU A 90 1.99 7.01 -23.23
N ARG A 91 1.56 6.08 -24.10
CA ARG A 91 2.30 4.85 -24.39
C ARG A 91 3.67 5.15 -24.98
N TRP A 92 3.74 6.04 -25.96
CA TRP A 92 5.01 6.44 -26.59
C TRP A 92 5.98 7.05 -25.59
N GLU A 93 5.52 8.00 -24.78
CA GLU A 93 6.35 8.70 -23.80
C GLU A 93 6.81 7.76 -22.66
N PHE A 94 5.94 6.86 -22.19
CA PHE A 94 6.30 5.90 -21.14
C PHE A 94 7.35 4.90 -21.63
N ARG A 95 7.17 4.38 -22.85
CA ARG A 95 8.12 3.45 -23.49
C ARG A 95 9.46 4.13 -23.78
N ALA A 96 9.46 5.42 -24.13
CA ALA A 96 10.68 6.17 -24.32
C ALA A 96 11.43 6.42 -23.00
N SER A 97 10.70 6.49 -21.88
CA SER A 97 11.26 6.78 -20.55
C SER A 97 11.72 5.55 -19.78
N TYR A 98 11.07 4.39 -19.97
CA TYR A 98 11.29 3.19 -19.15
C TYR A 98 11.40 1.92 -20.01
N ASP A 99 12.33 1.06 -19.65
CA ASP A 99 12.57 -0.22 -20.31
C ASP A 99 11.68 -1.34 -19.74
N ASN A 100 11.33 -2.32 -20.59
CA ASN A 100 10.48 -3.44 -20.18
C ASN A 100 11.10 -4.30 -19.07
N THR A 101 12.44 -4.35 -18.96
CA THR A 101 13.13 -5.09 -17.89
C THR A 101 12.88 -4.44 -16.53
N SER A 102 13.08 -3.12 -16.39
CA SER A 102 12.79 -2.44 -15.11
C SER A 102 11.32 -2.55 -14.73
N ILE A 103 10.40 -2.39 -15.68
CA ILE A 103 8.97 -2.57 -15.47
C ILE A 103 8.65 -4.00 -15.00
N GLY A 104 9.38 -5.01 -15.49
CA GLY A 104 9.23 -6.40 -15.07
C GLY A 104 9.71 -6.69 -13.64
N LEU A 105 10.68 -5.93 -13.12
CA LEU A 105 11.34 -6.20 -11.84
C LEU A 105 10.68 -5.49 -10.65
N VAL A 106 9.96 -4.38 -10.88
CA VAL A 106 9.33 -3.61 -9.80
C VAL A 106 8.20 -4.37 -9.10
N SER A 107 8.13 -4.25 -7.78
CA SER A 107 7.13 -4.92 -6.94
C SER A 107 6.31 -3.96 -6.07
N ARG A 108 6.82 -2.75 -5.81
CA ARG A 108 6.09 -1.71 -5.06
C ARG A 108 5.11 -0.96 -5.98
N PRO A 109 3.93 -0.54 -5.49
CA PRO A 109 3.04 0.35 -6.23
C PRO A 109 3.68 1.72 -6.49
N TYR A 110 3.38 2.30 -7.64
CA TYR A 110 3.89 3.57 -8.13
C TYR A 110 5.42 3.68 -8.06
N PRO A 111 6.18 2.76 -8.68
CA PRO A 111 7.63 2.85 -8.76
C PRO A 111 8.11 3.97 -9.70
N PHE A 112 7.24 4.48 -10.59
CA PHE A 112 7.54 5.51 -11.61
C PHE A 112 6.69 6.78 -11.40
N LEU A 113 6.73 7.35 -10.19
CA LEU A 113 5.94 8.53 -9.81
C LEU A 113 6.34 9.78 -10.62
N GLU A 114 7.60 9.87 -11.04
CA GLU A 114 8.16 10.99 -11.80
C GLU A 114 7.45 11.19 -13.14
N PHE A 115 6.87 10.11 -13.69
CA PHE A 115 6.11 10.15 -14.93
C PHE A 115 4.82 10.98 -14.84
N ASP A 116 4.30 11.29 -13.63
CA ASP A 116 3.16 12.19 -13.47
C ASP A 116 3.39 13.53 -14.17
N SER A 117 4.61 14.08 -14.11
CA SER A 117 4.95 15.34 -14.81
C SER A 117 4.69 15.28 -16.33
N VAL A 118 4.98 14.13 -16.95
CA VAL A 118 4.72 13.85 -18.36
C VAL A 118 3.23 13.68 -18.62
N ILE A 119 2.54 12.93 -17.75
CA ILE A 119 1.08 12.76 -17.81
C ILE A 119 0.38 14.12 -17.78
N GLN A 120 0.75 15.02 -16.85
CA GLN A 120 0.15 16.35 -16.74
C GLN A 120 0.42 17.20 -17.99
N LYS A 121 1.63 17.13 -18.54
CA LYS A 121 1.98 17.84 -19.79
C LYS A 121 1.10 17.40 -20.96
N ILE A 122 0.91 16.10 -21.15
CA ILE A 122 0.07 15.55 -22.22
C ILE A 122 -1.41 15.87 -21.94
N LYS A 123 -1.88 15.71 -20.71
CA LYS A 123 -3.26 16.04 -20.31
C LYS A 123 -3.57 17.52 -20.57
N HIS A 124 -2.63 18.42 -20.29
CA HIS A 124 -2.75 19.84 -20.62
C HIS A 124 -2.83 20.07 -22.14
N HIS A 125 -2.00 19.37 -22.93
CA HIS A 125 -2.03 19.44 -24.40
C HIS A 125 -3.41 19.11 -24.98
N TYR A 126 -4.06 18.06 -24.46
CA TYR A 126 -5.40 17.64 -24.90
C TYR A 126 -6.55 18.49 -24.33
N SER A 127 -6.33 19.18 -23.20
CA SER A 127 -7.36 20.02 -22.56
C SER A 127 -7.44 21.43 -23.14
N TYR A 128 -6.32 21.99 -23.61
CA TYR A 128 -6.21 23.42 -23.93
C TYR A 128 -5.68 23.73 -25.33
N SER A 129 -5.20 22.76 -26.09
CA SER A 129 -4.47 23.02 -27.34
C SER A 129 -5.20 22.46 -28.56
N SER A 130 -5.59 23.35 -29.46
CA SER A 130 -6.17 23.03 -30.77
C SER A 130 -5.07 22.97 -31.83
N PHE A 131 -4.16 21.98 -31.75
CA PHE A 131 -3.06 21.85 -32.72
C PHE A 131 -3.44 21.01 -33.95
N PRO A 132 -2.89 21.33 -35.15
CA PRO A 132 -3.13 20.55 -36.38
C PRO A 132 -2.62 19.11 -36.35
N SER A 133 -1.55 18.81 -35.61
CA SER A 133 -0.98 17.45 -35.47
C SER A 133 -1.95 16.47 -34.82
N LEU A 134 -2.72 16.95 -33.85
CA LEU A 134 -3.78 16.19 -33.19
C LEU A 134 -4.85 15.73 -34.20
N ARG A 135 -5.16 16.55 -35.22
CA ARG A 135 -6.15 16.19 -36.26
C ARG A 135 -5.66 15.07 -37.18
N MET A 136 -4.35 14.99 -37.44
CA MET A 136 -3.76 13.95 -38.29
C MET A 136 -3.73 12.59 -37.59
N ASN A 137 -3.37 12.56 -36.30
CA ASN A 137 -3.47 11.33 -35.50
C ASN A 137 -4.93 10.93 -35.24
N LEU A 138 -5.82 11.90 -35.09
CA LEU A 138 -7.24 11.67 -34.87
C LEU A 138 -7.88 10.94 -36.06
N SER A 139 -7.65 11.37 -37.30
CA SER A 139 -8.26 10.72 -38.47
C SER A 139 -7.78 9.28 -38.65
N ALA A 140 -6.50 8.99 -38.37
CA ALA A 140 -5.97 7.64 -38.39
C ALA A 140 -6.61 6.74 -37.32
N ILE A 141 -6.76 7.25 -36.09
CA ILE A 141 -7.39 6.51 -34.99
C ILE A 141 -8.90 6.37 -35.21
N GLU A 142 -9.59 7.36 -35.78
CA GLU A 142 -11.00 7.26 -36.13
C GLU A 142 -11.25 6.17 -37.18
N GLU A 143 -10.41 6.11 -38.21
CA GLU A 143 -10.47 5.05 -39.21
C GLU A 143 -10.14 3.67 -38.61
N GLU A 144 -9.12 3.60 -37.73
CA GLU A 144 -8.80 2.37 -37.01
C GLU A 144 -9.97 1.91 -36.13
N LEU A 145 -10.62 2.83 -35.40
CA LEU A 145 -11.80 2.53 -34.57
C LEU A 145 -13.02 2.13 -35.40
N ARG A 146 -13.12 2.64 -36.64
CA ARG A 146 -14.16 2.23 -37.60
C ARG A 146 -13.95 0.78 -38.05
N VAL A 147 -12.69 0.39 -38.29
CA VAL A 147 -12.34 -0.97 -38.73
C VAL A 147 -12.30 -1.96 -37.55
N ARG A 148 -11.84 -1.51 -36.37
CA ARG A 148 -11.68 -2.29 -35.14
C ARG A 148 -12.25 -1.49 -33.95
N PRO A 149 -13.56 -1.58 -33.70
CA PRO A 149 -14.17 -0.86 -32.59
C PRO A 149 -13.63 -1.35 -31.25
N SER A 150 -13.46 -0.42 -30.30
CA SER A 150 -13.10 -0.79 -28.93
C SER A 150 -14.18 -1.70 -28.34
N LYS A 151 -13.78 -2.80 -27.67
CA LYS A 151 -14.75 -3.64 -26.97
C LYS A 151 -15.38 -2.82 -25.83
N ILE A 152 -16.70 -2.67 -25.86
CA ILE A 152 -17.44 -2.08 -24.75
C ILE A 152 -17.57 -3.17 -23.69
N LEU A 153 -17.04 -2.92 -22.49
CA LEU A 153 -17.16 -3.84 -21.36
C LEU A 153 -18.38 -3.46 -20.52
N THR A 154 -19.30 -4.40 -20.32
CA THR A 154 -20.41 -4.24 -19.37
C THR A 154 -20.01 -4.73 -17.98
N ALA A 155 -20.85 -4.44 -16.97
CA ALA A 155 -20.64 -4.96 -15.62
C ALA A 155 -20.64 -6.50 -15.59
N GLU A 156 -21.40 -7.17 -16.48
CA GLU A 156 -21.42 -8.64 -16.55
C GLU A 156 -20.11 -9.22 -17.07
N ASP A 157 -19.44 -8.57 -18.04
CA ASP A 157 -18.11 -8.99 -18.52
C ASP A 157 -17.05 -8.96 -17.41
N MET A 158 -17.24 -8.11 -16.40
CA MET A 158 -16.36 -7.99 -15.22
C MET A 158 -16.66 -9.08 -14.17
N VAL A 159 -17.93 -9.46 -14.00
CA VAL A 159 -18.38 -10.44 -13.00
C VAL A 159 -18.18 -11.88 -13.50
N MET A 160 -18.54 -12.17 -14.75
CA MET A 160 -18.44 -13.52 -15.33
C MET A 160 -17.00 -14.02 -15.42
N ARG A 161 -16.04 -13.10 -15.59
CA ARG A 161 -14.62 -13.46 -15.70
C ARG A 161 -13.90 -13.55 -14.36
N ASN A 162 -14.39 -12.85 -13.34
CA ASN A 162 -14.04 -13.15 -11.96
C ASN A 162 -14.62 -14.52 -11.52
N GLY A 163 -15.79 -14.91 -12.03
CA GLY A 163 -16.41 -16.21 -11.74
C GLY A 163 -15.69 -17.43 -12.35
N THR A 164 -15.06 -17.30 -13.52
CA THR A 164 -14.28 -18.38 -14.16
C THR A 164 -12.84 -18.52 -13.66
N ALA A 165 -12.36 -17.59 -12.83
CA ALA A 165 -11.02 -17.64 -12.23
C ALA A 165 -10.95 -18.45 -10.90
N ASN A 166 -12.06 -19.07 -10.49
CA ASN A 166 -12.09 -20.02 -9.36
C ASN A 166 -11.58 -21.43 -9.72
N GLY A 167 -10.94 -21.60 -10.89
CA GLY A 167 -10.19 -22.79 -11.24
C GLY A 167 -8.74 -22.68 -10.75
N HIS A 168 -8.50 -23.03 -9.49
CA HIS A 168 -7.22 -23.51 -8.95
C HIS A 168 -5.94 -22.88 -9.55
N ALA A 169 -5.80 -21.55 -9.51
CA ALA A 169 -4.48 -20.95 -9.53
C ALA A 169 -3.93 -21.02 -8.09
N GLN A 170 -2.91 -21.85 -7.88
CA GLN A 170 -2.10 -21.78 -6.67
C GLN A 170 -1.78 -20.32 -6.35
N PRO A 171 -1.91 -19.87 -5.09
CA PRO A 171 -1.40 -18.57 -4.72
C PRO A 171 0.12 -18.64 -4.84
N VAL A 172 0.67 -17.99 -5.87
CA VAL A 172 2.07 -17.57 -5.85
C VAL A 172 2.17 -16.59 -4.69
N SER A 173 2.57 -17.14 -3.54
CA SER A 173 2.98 -16.40 -2.37
C SER A 173 4.07 -15.41 -2.79
N GLY A 174 3.82 -14.13 -2.56
CA GLY A 174 4.83 -13.09 -2.73
C GLY A 174 4.39 -11.95 -3.62
N THR A 175 3.32 -11.25 -3.26
CA THR A 175 3.23 -9.82 -3.58
C THR A 175 2.58 -9.14 -2.39
N ALA A 176 3.35 -8.27 -1.75
CA ALA A 176 3.03 -7.58 -0.52
C ALA A 176 1.65 -6.90 -0.63
N ALA A 177 0.63 -7.55 -0.07
CA ALA A 177 -0.53 -6.83 0.41
C ALA A 177 0.03 -5.74 1.35
N SER A 178 -0.37 -4.50 1.14
CA SER A 178 -0.15 -3.47 2.13
C SER A 178 -1.05 -3.81 3.32
N GLU A 179 -0.58 -4.74 4.15
CA GLU A 179 -1.28 -5.26 5.30
C GLU A 179 -1.32 -4.16 6.37
N ARG A 180 -2.31 -3.30 6.25
CA ARG A 180 -2.53 -2.22 7.19
C ARG A 180 -3.11 -2.83 8.46
N MET A 181 -2.41 -2.68 9.58
CA MET A 181 -2.96 -3.12 10.86
C MET A 181 -4.20 -2.29 11.23
N GLU A 182 -5.19 -2.96 11.82
CA GLU A 182 -6.42 -2.35 12.33
C GLU A 182 -6.13 -1.12 13.20
N ARG A 183 -7.01 -0.10 13.19
CA ARG A 183 -6.80 1.12 13.99
C ARG A 183 -6.51 0.77 15.45
N VAL A 184 -5.58 1.49 16.05
CA VAL A 184 -5.18 1.30 17.45
C VAL A 184 -6.40 1.54 18.35
N THR A 185 -6.79 0.54 19.13
CA THR A 185 -7.88 0.66 20.11
C THR A 185 -7.44 1.52 21.30
N GLY A 186 -8.37 2.12 22.06
CA GLY A 186 -8.03 2.93 23.23
C GLY A 186 -7.21 2.16 24.29
N LEU A 187 -7.54 0.88 24.49
CA LEU A 187 -6.78 -0.05 25.34
C LEU A 187 -5.35 -0.28 24.81
N GLY A 188 -5.23 -0.29 23.48
CA GLY A 188 -3.98 -0.28 22.73
C GLY A 188 -3.06 0.90 23.05
N ILE A 189 -3.62 2.11 22.99
CA ILE A 189 -2.90 3.35 23.32
C ILE A 189 -2.44 3.33 24.77
N LEU A 190 -3.31 2.90 25.69
CA LEU A 190 -2.97 2.78 27.11
C LEU A 190 -1.79 1.82 27.34
N SER A 191 -1.77 0.64 26.70
CA SER A 191 -0.64 -0.29 26.84
C SER A 191 0.64 0.27 26.26
N LEU A 192 0.58 0.97 25.12
CA LEU A 192 1.74 1.60 24.51
C LEU A 192 2.36 2.65 25.45
N LEU A 193 1.53 3.50 26.06
CA LEU A 193 1.99 4.50 27.04
C LEU A 193 2.64 3.85 28.27
N LEU A 194 2.00 2.81 28.82
CA LEU A 194 2.53 2.08 29.97
C LEU A 194 3.87 1.38 29.65
N ASN A 195 4.01 0.83 28.45
CA ASN A 195 5.23 0.14 28.04
C ASN A 195 6.39 1.12 27.76
N ILE A 196 6.09 2.29 27.18
CA ILE A 196 7.05 3.40 27.06
C ILE A 196 7.50 3.87 28.44
N MET A 197 6.58 4.01 29.40
CA MET A 197 6.93 4.36 30.77
C MET A 197 7.83 3.29 31.42
N CYS A 198 7.52 2.00 31.25
CA CYS A 198 8.37 0.91 31.72
C CYS A 198 9.77 0.96 31.10
N ALA A 199 9.88 1.24 29.79
CA ALA A 199 11.15 1.41 29.12
C ALA A 199 11.95 2.57 29.75
N SER A 200 11.34 3.74 29.92
CA SER A 200 12.00 4.90 30.54
C SER A 200 12.50 4.60 31.96
N LEU A 201 11.68 3.92 32.79
CA LEU A 201 12.09 3.54 34.15
C LEU A 201 13.27 2.55 34.15
N ASN A 202 13.29 1.59 33.23
CA ASN A 202 14.41 0.67 33.05
C ASN A 202 15.68 1.40 32.63
N LEU A 203 15.56 2.37 31.72
CA LEU A 203 16.69 3.17 31.25
C LEU A 203 17.28 4.05 32.35
N ILE A 204 16.43 4.78 33.09
CA ILE A 204 16.85 5.65 34.21
C ILE A 204 17.61 4.81 35.26
N ARG A 205 17.05 3.65 35.65
CA ARG A 205 17.69 2.74 36.62
C ARG A 205 19.00 2.16 36.08
N GLY A 206 19.04 1.77 34.80
CA GLY A 206 20.25 1.26 34.15
C GLY A 206 21.37 2.30 34.11
N VAL A 207 21.07 3.54 33.72
CA VAL A 207 22.04 4.65 33.65
C VAL A 207 22.57 5.01 35.04
N HIS A 208 21.70 5.11 36.04
CA HIS A 208 22.13 5.40 37.40
C HIS A 208 23.03 4.30 37.98
N LEU A 209 22.82 3.05 37.57
CA LEU A 209 23.66 1.93 37.99
C LEU A 209 24.98 1.85 37.22
N ILE A 210 25.03 2.33 35.97
CA ILE A 210 26.28 2.50 35.20
C ILE A 210 27.22 3.46 35.93
N GLU A 211 26.71 4.61 36.35
CA GLU A 211 27.49 5.62 37.07
C GLU A 211 28.12 5.06 38.35
N TYR A 212 27.33 4.27 39.11
CA TYR A 212 27.81 3.57 40.29
C TYR A 212 28.85 2.48 39.97
N THR A 213 28.61 1.68 38.92
CA THR A 213 29.50 0.57 38.53
C THR A 213 30.87 1.06 38.03
N LEU A 214 30.94 2.26 37.46
CA LEU A 214 32.19 2.92 37.05
C LEU A 214 33.04 3.35 38.25
N GLN A 215 32.43 3.57 39.42
CA GLN A 215 33.14 3.94 40.65
C GLN A 215 33.67 2.71 41.42
N ASP A 216 32.94 1.59 41.42
CA ASP A 216 33.18 0.44 42.32
C ASP A 216 33.80 -0.82 41.68
N GLY A 217 34.24 -0.78 40.41
CA GLY A 217 35.05 -1.88 39.86
C GLY A 217 34.28 -3.16 39.48
N ASN A 218 33.36 -3.04 38.51
CA ASN A 218 32.79 -4.14 37.71
C ASN A 218 31.80 -5.11 38.38
N GLU A 219 31.57 -5.05 39.70
CA GLU A 219 30.69 -5.99 40.41
C GLU A 219 29.19 -5.85 40.03
N GLY A 220 28.77 -4.69 39.49
CA GLY A 220 27.38 -4.37 39.14
C GLY A 220 26.98 -4.55 37.67
N ILE A 221 27.90 -4.96 36.78
CA ILE A 221 27.66 -4.91 35.32
C ILE A 221 26.45 -5.74 34.89
N TRP A 222 26.27 -6.94 35.44
CA TRP A 222 25.17 -7.81 35.02
C TRP A 222 23.80 -7.25 35.37
N ASN A 223 23.70 -6.47 36.45
CA ASN A 223 22.48 -5.76 36.81
C ASN A 223 22.18 -4.63 35.81
N VAL A 224 23.21 -3.89 35.37
CA VAL A 224 23.09 -2.89 34.29
C VAL A 224 22.59 -3.55 33.01
N VAL A 225 23.21 -4.66 32.61
CA VAL A 225 22.83 -5.41 31.42
C VAL A 225 21.38 -5.87 31.50
N ALA A 226 20.92 -6.35 32.66
CA ALA A 226 19.53 -6.75 32.86
C ALA A 226 18.54 -5.57 32.74
N PHE A 227 18.87 -4.38 33.25
CA PHE A 227 18.04 -3.18 33.07
C PHE A 227 17.97 -2.72 31.61
N LEU A 228 19.10 -2.71 30.90
CA LEU A 228 19.16 -2.34 29.48
C LEU A 228 18.44 -3.38 28.60
N LEU A 229 18.61 -4.67 28.88
CA LEU A 229 17.91 -5.74 28.17
C LEU A 229 16.40 -5.59 28.34
N ALA A 230 15.91 -5.36 29.57
CA ALA A 230 14.50 -5.08 29.82
C ALA A 230 14.00 -3.81 29.09
N PHE A 231 14.81 -2.76 28.99
CA PHE A 231 14.50 -1.56 28.20
C PHE A 231 14.33 -1.89 26.71
N PHE A 232 15.28 -2.59 26.11
CA PHE A 232 15.20 -2.97 24.70
C PHE A 232 14.02 -3.91 24.41
N CYS A 233 13.71 -4.85 25.31
CA CYS A 233 12.53 -5.71 25.16
C CYS A 233 11.22 -4.92 25.22
N CYS A 234 11.10 -3.92 26.08
CA CYS A 234 9.93 -3.02 26.14
C CYS A 234 9.77 -2.23 24.83
N LEU A 235 10.85 -1.64 24.30
CA LEU A 235 10.81 -0.95 23.02
C LEU A 235 10.48 -1.89 21.86
N TRP A 236 11.00 -3.12 21.89
CA TRP A 236 10.70 -4.14 20.90
C TRP A 236 9.22 -4.53 20.92
N GLN A 237 8.59 -4.64 22.10
CA GLN A 237 7.14 -4.84 22.22
C GLN A 237 6.35 -3.66 21.64
N CYS A 238 6.76 -2.41 21.90
CA CYS A 238 6.15 -1.23 21.26
C CYS A 238 6.28 -1.27 19.73
N TYR A 239 7.45 -1.65 19.23
CA TYR A 239 7.70 -1.79 17.79
C TYR A 239 6.81 -2.88 17.17
N LEU A 240 6.75 -4.07 17.76
CA LEU A 240 5.89 -5.17 17.31
C LEU A 240 4.40 -4.83 17.39
N TYR A 241 4.03 -3.95 18.33
CA TYR A 241 2.67 -3.45 18.39
C TYR A 241 2.37 -2.52 17.22
N LEU A 242 3.29 -1.63 16.83
CA LEU A 242 3.08 -0.60 15.80
C LEU A 242 3.33 -1.07 14.37
N PHE A 243 4.29 -1.97 14.14
CA PHE A 243 4.75 -2.41 12.83
C PHE A 243 4.43 -3.88 12.55
N PHE A 244 4.13 -4.18 11.29
CA PHE A 244 3.72 -5.52 10.91
C PHE A 244 4.94 -6.44 10.76
N THR A 245 4.84 -7.65 11.30
CA THR A 245 5.83 -8.72 11.11
C THR A 245 5.11 -10.06 11.11
N SER A 246 5.46 -10.95 10.17
CA SER A 246 4.83 -12.27 10.00
C SER A 246 4.98 -13.18 11.23
N VAL A 247 6.05 -12.98 12.01
CA VAL A 247 6.38 -13.73 13.23
C VAL A 247 6.11 -12.94 14.53
N LYS A 248 5.30 -11.87 14.47
CA LYS A 248 5.08 -10.95 15.61
C LYS A 248 4.64 -11.63 16.90
N LYS A 249 3.84 -12.71 16.83
CA LYS A 249 3.38 -13.45 18.02
C LYS A 249 4.55 -14.13 18.74
N LEU A 250 5.36 -14.88 17.99
CA LEU A 250 6.53 -15.56 18.55
C LEU A 250 7.53 -14.55 19.14
N GLN A 251 7.82 -13.48 18.42
CA GLN A 251 8.72 -12.43 18.89
C GLN A 251 8.18 -11.70 20.13
N ALA A 252 6.87 -11.50 20.23
CA ALA A 252 6.25 -10.89 21.42
C ALA A 252 6.33 -11.81 22.64
N PHE A 253 6.11 -13.12 22.48
CA PHE A 253 6.29 -14.10 23.57
C PHE A 253 7.76 -14.22 24.00
N LEU A 254 8.71 -14.19 23.06
CA LEU A 254 10.14 -14.16 23.39
C LEU A 254 10.50 -12.91 24.17
N ALA A 255 10.04 -11.73 23.73
CA ALA A 255 10.26 -10.47 24.45
C ALA A 255 9.66 -10.52 25.86
N LEU A 256 8.45 -11.11 26.03
CA LEU A 256 7.84 -11.31 27.34
C LEU A 256 8.72 -12.21 28.24
N ALA A 257 9.21 -13.34 27.73
CA ALA A 257 10.07 -14.24 28.48
C ALA A 257 11.36 -13.54 28.96
N PHE A 258 12.01 -12.75 28.09
CA PHE A 258 13.18 -11.97 28.48
C PHE A 258 12.86 -10.92 29.54
N VAL A 259 11.70 -10.23 29.44
CA VAL A 259 11.27 -9.28 30.49
C VAL A 259 11.06 -10.00 31.81
N PHE A 260 10.47 -11.19 31.84
CA PHE A 260 10.32 -12.00 33.05
C PHE A 260 11.68 -12.41 33.64
N LEU A 261 12.60 -12.90 32.81
CA LEU A 261 13.94 -13.30 33.25
C LEU A 261 14.72 -12.12 33.83
N CYS A 262 14.68 -10.95 33.19
CA CYS A 262 15.32 -9.74 33.71
C CYS A 262 14.69 -9.31 35.04
N ASN A 263 13.36 -9.41 35.15
CA ASN A 263 12.64 -9.06 36.38
C ASN A 263 13.00 -10.00 37.54
N ILE A 264 13.10 -11.31 37.29
CA ILE A 264 13.57 -12.29 38.29
C ILE A 264 15.02 -12.03 38.68
N TYR A 265 15.89 -11.73 37.72
CA TYR A 265 17.30 -11.45 37.99
C TYR A 265 17.48 -10.18 38.83
N LEU A 266 16.64 -9.17 38.62
CA LEU A 266 16.64 -7.91 39.36
C LEU A 266 15.85 -7.98 40.68
N TYR A 267 15.47 -9.19 41.12
CA TYR A 267 14.83 -9.42 42.41
C TYR A 267 15.78 -9.04 43.55
N GLY A 268 15.40 -8.01 44.31
CA GLY A 268 16.25 -7.39 45.34
C GLY A 268 16.58 -5.92 45.05
N LEU A 269 16.79 -5.55 43.77
CA LEU A 269 16.95 -4.16 43.33
C LEU A 269 15.59 -3.47 43.06
N ARG A 270 14.56 -4.26 42.77
CA ARG A 270 13.17 -3.84 42.59
C ARG A 270 12.31 -4.27 43.76
N ASN A 271 11.33 -3.45 44.13
CA ASN A 271 10.30 -3.88 45.07
C ASN A 271 9.30 -4.84 44.40
N ILE A 272 8.54 -5.58 45.20
CA ILE A 272 7.57 -6.56 44.68
C ILE A 272 6.48 -5.91 43.81
N TRP A 273 6.09 -4.68 44.11
CA TRP A 273 5.08 -3.94 43.35
C TRP A 273 5.58 -3.52 41.97
N GLN A 274 6.85 -3.13 41.85
CA GLN A 274 7.53 -2.79 40.60
C GLN A 274 7.68 -4.03 39.74
N LEU A 275 8.06 -5.15 40.34
CA LEU A 275 8.15 -6.43 39.66
C LEU A 275 6.80 -6.81 39.03
N LEU A 276 5.72 -6.77 39.84
CA LEU A 276 4.37 -7.05 39.38
C LEU A 276 3.92 -6.06 38.31
N PHE A 277 4.22 -4.77 38.48
CA PHE A 277 3.88 -3.73 37.52
C PHE A 277 4.53 -3.97 36.15
N HIS A 278 5.85 -4.15 36.09
CA HIS A 278 6.57 -4.40 34.83
C HIS A 278 6.10 -5.70 34.17
N THR A 279 5.80 -6.72 34.97
CA THR A 279 5.30 -8.01 34.48
C THR A 279 3.89 -7.89 33.89
N ALA A 280 3.00 -7.16 34.57
CA ALA A 280 1.63 -6.94 34.11
C ALA A 280 1.60 -6.13 32.81
N VAL A 281 2.39 -5.06 32.71
CA VAL A 281 2.48 -4.22 31.50
C VAL A 281 3.01 -5.03 30.31
N ALA A 282 4.08 -5.81 30.49
CA ALA A 282 4.63 -6.65 29.43
C ALA A 282 3.63 -7.74 28.97
N SER A 283 2.88 -8.31 29.91
CA SER A 283 1.83 -9.30 29.61
C SER A 283 0.67 -8.67 28.84
N LEU A 284 0.21 -7.49 29.26
CA LEU A 284 -0.82 -6.73 28.57
C LEU A 284 -0.40 -6.35 27.14
N SER A 285 0.83 -5.85 26.95
CA SER A 285 1.35 -5.53 25.62
C SER A 285 1.43 -6.78 24.73
N THR A 286 1.91 -7.90 25.26
CA THR A 286 1.99 -9.17 24.52
C THR A 286 0.60 -9.69 24.11
N TYR A 287 -0.39 -9.57 25.01
CA TYR A 287 -1.78 -9.89 24.71
C TYR A 287 -2.34 -9.02 23.58
N GLN A 288 -2.09 -7.72 23.61
CA GLN A 288 -2.55 -6.80 22.57
C GLN A 288 -1.87 -7.02 21.21
N ILE A 289 -0.56 -7.29 21.19
CA ILE A 289 0.17 -7.66 19.97
C ILE A 289 -0.41 -8.93 19.35
N SER A 290 -0.80 -9.89 20.21
CA SER A 290 -1.35 -11.19 19.79
C SER A 290 -2.79 -11.11 19.30
N THR A 291 -3.61 -10.22 19.88
CA THR A 291 -5.02 -10.05 19.53
C THR A 291 -5.25 -9.05 18.40
N ARG A 292 -4.31 -8.15 18.11
CA ARG A 292 -4.39 -7.22 16.97
C ARG A 292 -4.34 -8.00 15.66
N LYS A 293 -5.50 -8.18 15.05
CA LYS A 293 -5.65 -8.86 13.76
C LYS A 293 -5.09 -7.98 12.64
N LEU A 294 -4.65 -8.65 11.58
CA LEU A 294 -4.46 -8.01 10.30
C LEU A 294 -5.83 -7.54 9.82
N GLN A 295 -5.95 -6.33 9.28
CA GLN A 295 -7.18 -5.97 8.59
C GLN A 295 -7.22 -6.79 7.30
N GLU A 296 -7.82 -7.99 7.36
CA GLU A 296 -8.40 -8.57 6.16
C GLU A 296 -9.41 -7.53 5.67
N ASN A 297 -9.28 -7.11 4.41
CA ASN A 297 -10.39 -6.43 3.75
C ASN A 297 -11.56 -7.41 3.84
N LEU A 298 -12.47 -7.17 4.78
CA LEU A 298 -13.81 -7.71 4.70
C LEU A 298 -14.36 -7.20 3.37
N ASP A 299 -14.59 -8.14 2.47
CA ASP A 299 -15.55 -7.98 1.40
C ASP A 299 -16.89 -7.60 2.05
N ASP A 300 -17.13 -6.29 2.22
CA ASP A 300 -18.47 -5.78 2.52
C ASP A 300 -19.31 -5.89 1.24
N CYS A 301 -19.76 -7.10 0.98
CA CYS A 301 -21.01 -7.38 0.31
C CYS A 301 -22.11 -7.08 1.32
N GLY A 302 -22.79 -5.93 1.22
CA GLY A 302 -23.92 -5.65 2.11
C GLY A 302 -24.53 -4.25 1.99
N VAL A 303 -25.52 -4.16 1.09
CA VAL A 303 -26.55 -3.10 0.90
C VAL A 303 -26.14 -1.89 0.05
#